data_AF-A0A7Y5K2J9-F1
#
_entry.id   AF-A0A7Y5K2J9-F1
#
_cell.length_a   1.000
_cell.length_b   1.000
_cell.length_c   1.000
_cell.angle_alpha   90.00
_cell.angle_beta   90.00
_cell.angle_gamma   90.00
#
_symmetry.space_group_name_H-M   'P 1'
#
loop_
_entity.id
_entity.type
_entity.pdbx_description
1 polymer ?
#
loop_
_entity_poly.entity_id
_entity_poly.type
_entity_poly.pdbx_seq_one_letter_code
_entity_poly.pdbx_strand_id
1 'polypeptide(L)'
;MMRAIRGVGRLLLDYLREALVFLAASTGVAALATIVLPFVGYATFGDRPGPGWYGPPSRPTWGALRELAEYALALPMFGAVAVALYFVVPFAVVRSLQHFRLPALAIRIVSALLCALLAAVVIAGAGWYIALGAVAGGAGVVGGLVYGAWRLPRRPAAAPAVSASVPVA
;
A
#
# COMPACT_ATOMS: atom_id res chain seq x y z
N MET A 1 20.78 9.51 27.13
CA MET A 1 19.48 8.79 27.09
C MET A 1 18.40 9.49 26.25
N MET A 2 18.12 10.78 26.43
CA MET A 2 17.04 11.48 25.70
C MET A 2 17.19 11.49 24.15
N ARG A 3 18.41 11.48 23.60
CA ARG A 3 18.64 11.43 22.15
C ARG A 3 18.26 10.08 21.52
N ALA A 4 18.49 8.97 22.22
CA ALA A 4 18.17 7.62 21.75
C ALA A 4 16.65 7.39 21.70
N ILE A 5 15.94 7.82 22.75
CA ILE A 5 14.46 7.74 22.83
C ILE A 5 13.79 8.54 21.69
N ARG A 6 14.30 9.74 21.39
CA ARG A 6 13.84 10.55 20.25
C ARG A 6 14.16 9.93 18.88
N GLY A 7 15.15 9.05 18.80
CA GLY A 7 15.49 8.32 17.57
C GLY A 7 14.51 7.19 17.31
N VAL A 8 14.23 6.38 18.34
CA VAL A 8 13.27 5.27 18.27
C VAL A 8 11.86 5.76 17.96
N GLY A 9 11.39 6.81 18.64
CA GLY A 9 10.06 7.37 18.39
C GLY A 9 9.88 7.87 16.95
N ARG A 10 10.91 8.47 16.35
CA ARG A 10 10.87 8.90 14.94
C ARG A 10 10.83 7.71 13.98
N LEU A 11 11.61 6.67 14.24
CA LEU A 11 11.59 5.46 13.42
C LEU A 11 10.21 4.78 13.44
N LEU A 12 9.57 4.72 14.60
CA LEU A 12 8.22 4.16 14.75
C LEU A 12 7.18 5.00 14.00
N LEU A 13 7.24 6.33 14.09
CA LEU A 13 6.34 7.21 13.34
C LEU A 13 6.55 7.08 11.83
N ASP A 14 7.80 6.99 11.38
CA ASP A 14 8.12 6.75 9.97
C ASP A 14 7.63 5.38 9.51
N TYR A 15 7.76 4.35 10.34
CA TYR A 15 7.22 3.02 10.08
C TYR A 15 5.70 3.05 9.92
N LEU A 16 4.98 3.61 10.90
CA LEU A 16 3.52 3.70 10.88
C LEU A 16 3.03 4.50 9.67
N ARG A 17 3.67 5.64 9.38
CA ARG A 17 3.35 6.44 8.21
C ARG A 17 3.52 5.65 6.91
N GLU A 18 4.67 5.01 6.73
CA GLU A 18 4.95 4.28 5.50
C GLU A 18 4.06 3.02 5.37
N ALA A 19 3.72 2.36 6.48
CA ALA A 19 2.76 1.26 6.50
C ALA A 19 1.35 1.72 6.05
N LEU A 20 0.88 2.87 6.56
CA LEU A 20 -0.41 3.44 6.16
C LEU A 20 -0.42 3.88 4.69
N VAL A 21 0.67 4.48 4.19
CA VAL A 21 0.77 4.87 2.78
C VAL A 21 0.84 3.65 1.88
N PHE A 22 1.55 2.59 2.28
CA PHE A 22 1.57 1.31 1.56
C PHE A 22 0.18 0.68 1.49
N LEU A 23 -0.54 0.65 2.62
CA LEU A 23 -1.90 0.14 2.69
C LEU A 23 -2.80 0.92 1.73
N ALA A 24 -2.77 2.25 1.79
CA ALA A 24 -3.54 3.12 0.90
C ALA A 24 -3.14 2.94 -0.59
N ALA A 25 -1.85 2.76 -0.90
CA ALA A 25 -1.39 2.58 -2.28
C ALA A 25 -1.86 1.25 -2.87
N SER A 26 -1.73 0.14 -2.13
CA SER A 26 -2.15 -1.17 -2.60
C SER A 26 -3.68 -1.30 -2.65
N THR A 27 -4.36 -0.99 -1.55
CA THR A 27 -5.82 -1.16 -1.45
C THR A 27 -6.58 -0.06 -2.18
N GLY A 28 -6.06 1.17 -2.24
CA GLY A 28 -6.68 2.27 -2.97
C GLY A 28 -6.63 2.08 -4.48
N VAL A 29 -5.54 1.53 -5.02
CA VAL A 29 -5.47 1.19 -6.45
C VAL A 29 -6.40 0.03 -6.78
N ALA A 30 -6.46 -1.00 -5.92
CA ALA A 30 -7.43 -2.09 -6.09
C ALA A 30 -8.88 -1.57 -6.02
N ALA A 31 -9.21 -0.73 -5.04
CA ALA A 31 -10.53 -0.13 -4.88
C ALA A 31 -10.91 0.74 -6.08
N LEU A 32 -9.98 1.56 -6.59
CA LEU A 32 -10.21 2.35 -7.80
C LEU A 32 -10.49 1.45 -9.00
N ALA A 33 -9.72 0.37 -9.18
CA ALA A 33 -9.98 -0.61 -10.22
C ALA A 33 -11.37 -1.25 -10.06
N THR A 34 -11.76 -1.60 -8.84
CA THR A 34 -13.10 -2.11 -8.51
C THR A 34 -14.22 -1.13 -8.88
N ILE A 35 -13.98 0.17 -8.80
CA ILE A 35 -14.98 1.18 -9.19
C ILE A 35 -14.99 1.39 -10.71
N VAL A 36 -13.82 1.40 -11.37
CA VAL A 36 -13.68 1.81 -12.78
C VAL A 36 -13.99 0.67 -13.76
N LEU A 37 -13.54 -0.55 -13.47
CA LEU A 37 -13.66 -1.70 -14.38
C LEU A 37 -15.11 -2.00 -14.86
N PRO A 38 -16.17 -1.83 -14.06
CA PRO A 38 -17.54 -2.06 -14.54
C PRO A 38 -17.93 -1.10 -15.67
N PHE A 39 -17.41 0.14 -15.67
CA PHE A 39 -17.69 1.13 -16.71
C PHE A 39 -17.03 0.81 -18.06
N VAL A 40 -16.07 -0.11 -18.09
CA VAL A 40 -15.40 -0.58 -19.31
C VAL A 40 -15.74 -2.05 -19.62
N GLY A 41 -16.80 -2.59 -19.01
CA GLY A 41 -17.31 -3.92 -19.28
C GLY A 41 -16.58 -5.07 -18.57
N TYR A 42 -15.72 -4.76 -17.59
CA TYR A 42 -15.06 -5.77 -16.76
C TYR A 42 -15.82 -6.01 -15.46
N ALA A 43 -15.97 -7.28 -15.10
CA ALA A 43 -16.44 -7.67 -13.78
C ALA A 43 -15.35 -7.45 -12.73
N THR A 44 -15.72 -6.86 -11.60
CA THR A 44 -14.79 -6.54 -10.51
C THR A 44 -14.80 -7.55 -9.38
N PHE A 45 -15.65 -8.56 -9.47
CA PHE A 45 -15.83 -9.62 -8.50
C PHE A 45 -15.97 -10.99 -9.18
N GLY A 46 -15.34 -12.04 -8.61
CA GLY A 46 -15.71 -13.44 -8.86
C GLY A 46 -14.60 -14.45 -9.23
N ASP A 47 -14.66 -15.61 -8.57
CA ASP A 47 -14.41 -17.00 -9.06
C ASP A 47 -15.60 -17.95 -8.68
N ARG A 48 -16.74 -17.41 -8.19
CA ARG A 48 -17.94 -18.19 -7.78
C ARG A 48 -19.26 -17.53 -8.22
N PRO A 49 -20.31 -18.32 -8.52
CA PRO A 49 -21.64 -17.85 -8.89
C PRO A 49 -22.39 -17.24 -7.71
N GLY A 50 -22.23 -15.94 -7.50
CA GLY A 50 -23.14 -15.08 -6.73
C GLY A 50 -24.09 -14.32 -7.67
N PRO A 51 -25.25 -13.83 -7.21
CA PRO A 51 -26.27 -13.25 -8.08
C PRO A 51 -25.79 -11.92 -8.70
N GLY A 52 -25.27 -12.00 -9.93
CA GLY A 52 -24.71 -10.87 -10.68
C GLY A 52 -23.98 -11.26 -11.97
N TRP A 53 -24.15 -12.51 -12.43
CA TRP A 53 -23.40 -13.14 -13.52
C TRP A 53 -23.76 -12.69 -14.95
N TYR A 54 -24.53 -11.61 -15.08
CA TYR A 54 -25.17 -11.28 -16.36
C TYR A 54 -24.91 -9.83 -16.76
N GLY A 55 -23.83 -9.64 -17.53
CA GLY A 55 -23.77 -8.60 -18.55
C GLY A 55 -23.30 -7.21 -18.10
N PRO A 56 -23.20 -6.29 -19.08
CA PRO A 56 -22.75 -4.92 -18.84
C PRO A 56 -23.66 -4.24 -17.79
N PRO A 57 -23.11 -3.42 -16.89
CA PRO A 57 -23.91 -2.67 -15.94
C PRO A 57 -24.88 -1.78 -16.73
N SER A 58 -26.18 -2.12 -16.69
CA SER A 58 -27.18 -1.42 -17.48
C SER A 58 -27.44 0.01 -17.00
N ARG A 59 -26.92 0.41 -15.83
CA ARG A 59 -26.69 1.79 -15.34
C ARG A 59 -26.05 1.76 -13.94
N PRO A 60 -25.23 2.76 -13.55
CA PRO A 60 -24.86 2.95 -12.15
C PRO A 60 -26.11 3.29 -11.34
N THR A 61 -26.52 2.38 -10.44
CA THR A 61 -27.57 2.65 -9.46
C THR A 61 -26.94 3.08 -8.14
N TRP A 62 -27.67 3.82 -7.32
CA TRP A 62 -27.19 4.19 -5.98
C TRP A 62 -26.86 2.97 -5.10
N GLY A 63 -27.61 1.87 -5.26
CA GLY A 63 -27.32 0.60 -4.59
C GLY A 63 -25.96 0.02 -5.00
N ALA A 64 -25.70 -0.08 -6.31
CA ALA A 64 -24.43 -0.60 -6.83
C ALA A 64 -23.22 0.29 -6.42
N LEU A 65 -23.38 1.62 -6.41
CA LEU A 65 -22.34 2.53 -5.94
C LEU A 65 -22.06 2.37 -4.44
N ARG A 66 -23.10 2.12 -3.63
CA ARG A 66 -22.95 1.84 -2.21
C ARG A 66 -22.20 0.53 -1.97
N GLU A 67 -22.56 -0.54 -2.68
CA GLU A 67 -21.86 -1.83 -2.58
C GLU A 67 -20.38 -1.68 -2.95
N LEU A 68 -20.08 -1.00 -4.07
CA LEU A 68 -18.70 -0.70 -4.47
C LEU A 68 -17.92 0.07 -3.41
N ALA A 69 -18.57 1.04 -2.74
CA ALA A 69 -17.95 1.79 -1.64
C ALA A 69 -17.72 0.91 -0.39
N GLU A 70 -18.66 0.05 -0.03
CA GLU A 70 -18.51 -0.90 1.08
C GLU A 70 -17.33 -1.85 0.82
N TYR A 71 -17.18 -2.36 -0.41
CA TYR A 71 -16.03 -3.16 -0.81
C TYR A 71 -14.71 -2.38 -0.82
N ALA A 72 -14.72 -1.14 -1.30
CA ALA A 72 -13.55 -0.26 -1.29
C ALA A 72 -13.06 0.03 0.14
N LEU A 73 -13.96 0.12 1.12
CA LEU A 73 -13.64 0.32 2.53
C LEU A 73 -13.24 -0.98 3.25
N ALA A 74 -13.79 -2.12 2.83
CA ALA A 74 -13.43 -3.42 3.38
C ALA A 74 -11.97 -3.81 3.05
N LEU A 75 -11.48 -3.46 1.86
CA LEU A 75 -10.11 -3.72 1.41
C LEU A 75 -9.03 -3.25 2.42
N PRO A 76 -8.95 -1.95 2.80
CA PRO A 76 -7.98 -1.48 3.77
C PRO A 76 -8.21 -2.06 5.17
N MET A 77 -9.46 -2.34 5.56
CA MET A 77 -9.76 -2.92 6.87
C MET A 77 -9.14 -4.32 7.01
N PHE A 78 -9.38 -5.21 6.04
CA PHE A 78 -8.78 -6.56 6.05
C PHE A 78 -7.27 -6.51 5.75
N GLY A 79 -6.83 -5.61 4.88
CA GLY A 79 -5.43 -5.44 4.55
C GLY A 79 -4.58 -4.90 5.71
N ALA A 80 -5.17 -4.11 6.61
CA ALA A 80 -4.45 -3.53 7.74
C ALA A 80 -3.81 -4.57 8.66
N VAL A 81 -4.46 -5.72 8.87
CA VAL A 81 -3.93 -6.81 9.69
C VAL A 81 -2.64 -7.37 9.08
N ALA A 82 -2.67 -7.68 7.78
CA ALA A 82 -1.49 -8.19 7.07
C ALA A 82 -0.37 -7.14 7.04
N VAL A 83 -0.69 -5.86 6.83
CA VAL A 83 0.29 -4.78 6.88
C VAL A 83 0.92 -4.65 8.27
N ALA A 84 0.12 -4.69 9.34
CA ALA A 84 0.63 -4.59 10.71
C ALA A 84 1.63 -5.70 11.04
N LEU A 85 1.37 -6.93 10.57
CA LEU A 85 2.21 -8.09 10.84
C LEU A 85 3.46 -8.14 9.96
N TYR A 86 3.33 -7.84 8.66
CA TYR A 86 4.36 -8.18 7.68
C TYR A 86 5.13 -6.96 7.12
N PHE A 87 4.64 -5.73 7.26
CA PHE A 87 5.31 -4.55 6.69
C PHE A 87 6.66 -4.23 7.34
N VAL A 88 6.92 -4.77 8.54
CA VAL A 88 8.23 -4.70 9.19
C VAL A 88 9.35 -5.23 8.30
N VAL A 89 9.08 -6.26 7.49
CA VAL A 89 10.06 -6.90 6.60
C VAL A 89 10.54 -5.95 5.49
N PRO A 90 9.68 -5.47 4.57
CA PRO A 90 10.13 -4.54 3.53
C PRO A 90 10.73 -3.27 4.12
N PHE A 91 10.17 -2.75 5.22
CA PHE A 91 10.72 -1.57 5.87
C PHE A 91 12.15 -1.81 6.39
N ALA A 92 12.36 -2.84 7.20
CA ALA A 92 13.67 -3.14 7.79
C ALA A 92 14.73 -3.45 6.72
N VAL A 93 14.36 -4.22 5.69
CA VAL A 93 15.27 -4.52 4.57
C VAL A 93 15.68 -3.24 3.87
N VAL A 94 14.73 -2.39 3.45
CA VAL A 94 15.06 -1.15 2.72
C VAL A 94 15.91 -0.20 3.56
N ARG A 95 15.60 -0.04 4.86
CA ARG A 95 16.44 0.77 5.76
C ARG A 95 17.85 0.21 5.90
N SER A 96 18.00 -1.11 5.94
CA SER A 96 19.31 -1.77 5.97
C SER A 96 20.10 -1.53 4.69
N LEU A 97 19.49 -1.71 3.51
CA LEU A 97 20.14 -1.45 2.22
C LEU A 97 20.56 0.02 2.07
N GLN A 98 19.74 0.95 2.57
CA GLN A 98 20.06 2.39 2.61
C GLN A 98 21.22 2.71 3.57
N HIS A 99 21.31 1.97 4.69
CA HIS A 99 22.39 2.10 5.66
C HIS A 99 23.73 1.69 5.06
N PHE A 100 23.76 0.56 4.32
CA PHE A 100 24.94 0.10 3.57
C PHE A 100 25.22 0.87 2.28
N ARG A 101 24.44 1.92 1.98
CA ARG A 101 24.63 2.80 0.81
C ARG A 101 24.67 2.05 -0.53
N LEU A 102 23.85 1.01 -0.67
CA LEU A 102 23.75 0.29 -1.93
C LEU A 102 23.24 1.20 -3.07
N PRO A 103 23.52 0.83 -4.34
CA PRO A 103 23.06 1.61 -5.50
C PRO A 103 21.54 1.83 -5.46
N ALA A 104 21.11 3.05 -5.79
CA ALA A 104 19.70 3.43 -5.73
C ALA A 104 18.79 2.49 -6.54
N LEU A 105 19.25 2.04 -7.71
CA LEU A 105 18.51 1.11 -8.55
C LEU A 105 18.27 -0.24 -7.85
N ALA A 106 19.29 -0.79 -7.20
CA ALA A 106 19.17 -2.05 -6.46
C ALA A 106 18.17 -1.92 -5.31
N ILE A 107 18.23 -0.82 -4.55
CA ILE A 107 17.26 -0.54 -3.46
C ILE A 107 15.85 -0.49 -4.02
N ARG A 108 15.63 0.22 -5.14
CA ARG A 108 14.31 0.36 -5.79
C ARG A 108 13.75 -0.97 -6.29
N ILE A 109 14.58 -1.82 -6.88
CA ILE A 109 14.13 -3.13 -7.37
C ILE A 109 13.74 -4.03 -6.20
N VAL A 110 14.60 -4.14 -5.17
CA VAL A 110 14.31 -4.98 -4.00
C VAL A 110 13.07 -4.49 -3.26
N SER A 111 12.95 -3.18 -3.05
CA SER A 111 11.77 -2.59 -2.40
C SER A 111 10.50 -2.79 -3.22
N ALA A 112 10.55 -2.64 -4.54
CA ALA A 112 9.42 -2.89 -5.43
C ALA A 112 8.93 -4.34 -5.32
N LEU A 113 9.85 -5.31 -5.37
CA LEU A 113 9.52 -6.74 -5.30
C LEU A 113 8.94 -7.12 -3.93
N LEU A 114 9.55 -6.67 -2.84
CA LEU A 114 9.05 -6.96 -1.49
C LEU A 114 7.67 -6.34 -1.25
N CYS A 115 7.45 -5.09 -1.68
CA CYS A 115 6.14 -4.45 -1.56
C CYS A 115 5.10 -5.07 -2.50
N ALA A 116 5.48 -5.53 -3.70
CA ALA A 116 4.58 -6.27 -4.58
C ALA A 116 4.15 -7.61 -3.98
N LEU A 117 5.11 -8.36 -3.41
CA LEU A 117 4.83 -9.63 -2.73
C LEU A 117 3.91 -9.42 -1.53
N LEU A 118 4.20 -8.41 -0.69
CA LEU A 118 3.34 -8.07 0.43
C LEU A 118 1.95 -7.62 -0.03
N ALA A 119 1.86 -6.85 -1.10
CA ALA A 119 0.58 -6.44 -1.67
C ALA A 119 -0.19 -7.66 -2.18
N ALA A 120 0.47 -8.64 -2.78
CA ALA A 120 -0.17 -9.90 -3.18
C ALA A 120 -0.73 -10.65 -1.97
N VAL A 121 -0.03 -10.70 -0.84
CA VAL A 121 -0.53 -11.28 0.41
C VAL A 121 -1.73 -10.50 0.96
N VAL A 122 -1.64 -9.17 0.99
CA VAL A 122 -2.73 -8.26 1.42
C VAL A 122 -3.98 -8.46 0.57
N ILE A 123 -3.81 -8.48 -0.75
CA ILE A 123 -4.89 -8.63 -1.73
C ILE A 123 -5.45 -10.05 -1.73
N ALA A 124 -4.63 -11.08 -1.58
CA ALA A 124 -5.14 -12.46 -1.47
C ALA A 124 -5.94 -12.63 -0.17
N GLY A 125 -5.44 -12.08 0.94
CA GLY A 125 -6.13 -12.10 2.23
C GLY A 125 -7.46 -11.35 2.19
N ALA A 126 -7.45 -10.07 1.76
CA ALA A 126 -8.65 -9.26 1.69
C ALA A 126 -9.60 -9.74 0.58
N GLY A 127 -9.05 -10.10 -0.58
CA GLY A 127 -9.77 -10.54 -1.78
C GLY A 127 -10.53 -11.84 -1.58
N TRP A 128 -10.07 -12.73 -0.69
CA TRP A 128 -10.82 -13.92 -0.28
C TRP A 128 -12.16 -13.56 0.38
N TYR A 129 -12.20 -12.52 1.21
CA TYR A 129 -13.42 -12.12 1.93
C TYR A 129 -14.41 -11.35 1.06
N ILE A 130 -13.94 -10.68 0.01
CA ILE A 130 -14.77 -9.82 -0.85
C ILE A 130 -14.94 -10.35 -2.27
N ALA A 131 -14.46 -11.57 -2.55
CA ALA A 131 -14.44 -12.16 -3.89
C ALA A 131 -13.88 -11.21 -4.97
N LEU A 132 -12.77 -10.53 -4.66
CA LEU A 132 -12.17 -9.52 -5.54
C LEU A 132 -11.77 -10.14 -6.90
N GLY A 133 -12.15 -9.50 -8.00
CA GLY A 133 -11.78 -9.95 -9.34
C GLY A 133 -10.27 -9.85 -9.58
N ALA A 134 -9.74 -10.78 -10.37
CA ALA A 134 -8.30 -10.92 -10.63
C ALA A 134 -7.64 -9.62 -11.16
N VAL A 135 -8.35 -8.85 -12.00
CA VAL A 135 -7.84 -7.59 -12.56
C VAL A 135 -7.69 -6.51 -11.47
N ALA A 136 -8.69 -6.35 -10.60
CA ALA A 136 -8.63 -5.41 -9.48
C ALA A 136 -7.57 -5.85 -8.46
N GLY A 137 -7.44 -7.16 -8.22
CA GLY A 137 -6.37 -7.72 -7.41
C GLY A 137 -4.98 -7.43 -7.97
N GLY A 138 -4.78 -7.66 -9.27
CA GLY A 138 -3.54 -7.34 -9.97
C GLY A 138 -3.20 -5.84 -9.91
N ALA A 139 -4.20 -4.96 -10.05
CA ALA A 139 -4.01 -3.53 -9.89
C ALA A 139 -3.49 -3.16 -8.49
N GLY A 140 -4.02 -3.80 -7.43
CA GLY A 140 -3.51 -3.61 -6.07
C GLY A 140 -2.05 -4.04 -5.88
N VAL A 141 -1.65 -5.15 -6.50
CA VAL A 141 -0.25 -5.62 -6.51
C VAL A 141 0.66 -4.60 -7.21
N VAL A 142 0.22 -4.07 -8.35
CA VAL A 142 0.93 -3.00 -9.06
C VAL A 142 1.04 -1.73 -8.20
N GLY A 143 -0.01 -1.38 -7.46
CA GLY A 143 0.04 -0.28 -6.48
C GLY A 143 1.13 -0.46 -5.43
N GLY A 144 1.24 -1.67 -4.88
CA GLY A 144 2.33 -2.05 -3.96
C GLY A 144 3.72 -1.97 -4.62
N LEU A 145 3.85 -2.46 -5.85
CA LEU A 145 5.09 -2.42 -6.63
C LEU A 145 5.56 -0.98 -6.85
N VAL A 146 4.66 -0.10 -7.32
CA VAL A 146 4.96 1.32 -7.58
C VAL A 146 5.33 2.04 -6.29
N TYR A 147 4.60 1.79 -5.19
CA TYR A 147 4.94 2.30 -3.87
C TYR A 147 6.37 1.87 -3.46
N GLY A 148 6.67 0.57 -3.59
CA GLY A 148 7.97 0.02 -3.26
C GLY A 148 9.09 0.61 -4.12
N ALA A 149 8.88 0.77 -5.42
CA ALA A 149 9.88 1.32 -6.33
C ALA A 149 10.22 2.79 -6.05
N TRP A 150 9.22 3.61 -5.69
CA TRP A 150 9.37 5.07 -5.74
C TRP A 150 9.23 5.78 -4.40
N ARG A 151 8.45 5.25 -3.46
CA ARG A 151 8.09 5.93 -2.22
C ARG A 151 8.91 5.43 -1.04
N LEU A 152 8.90 4.13 -0.77
CA LEU A 152 9.61 3.53 0.38
C LEU A 152 11.14 3.82 0.38
N PRO A 153 11.84 3.85 -0.78
CA PRO A 153 13.27 4.15 -0.84
C PRO A 153 13.61 5.62 -0.57
N ARG A 154 12.62 6.51 -0.39
CA ARG A 154 12.90 7.91 -0.05
C ARG A 154 13.35 7.98 1.40
N ARG A 155 14.47 8.67 1.64
CA ARG A 155 14.86 9.02 3.01
C ARG A 155 13.88 10.06 3.54
N PRO A 156 13.43 9.95 4.81
CA PRO A 156 12.77 11.05 5.48
C PRO A 156 13.68 12.29 5.41
N ALA A 157 13.12 13.47 5.13
CA ALA A 157 13.91 14.70 5.12
C ALA A 157 14.63 14.84 6.47
N ALA A 158 15.95 15.03 6.43
CA ALA A 158 16.69 15.34 7.65
C ALA A 158 16.07 16.60 8.27
N ALA A 159 15.75 16.56 9.57
CA ALA A 159 15.29 17.75 10.28
C ALA A 159 16.30 18.89 10.03
N PRO A 160 15.83 20.14 9.85
CA PRO A 160 16.73 21.28 9.64
C PRO A 160 17.79 21.25 10.73
N ALA A 161 19.06 21.22 10.32
CA ALA A 161 20.17 21.35 11.24
C ALA A 161 19.92 22.63 12.02
N VAL A 162 19.72 22.52 13.33
CA VAL A 162 19.69 23.67 14.21
C VAL A 162 21.03 24.34 14.01
N SER A 163 21.04 25.41 13.23
CA SER A 163 22.21 26.24 13.00
C SER A 163 22.62 26.73 14.37
N ALA A 164 23.69 26.14 14.92
CA ALA A 164 24.34 26.68 16.09
C ALA A 164 24.81 28.08 15.67
N SER A 165 24.07 29.10 16.08
CA SER A 165 24.52 30.48 16.04
C SER A 165 25.78 30.53 16.89
N VAL A 166 26.94 30.53 16.24
CA VAL A 166 28.20 30.85 16.89
C VAL A 166 28.08 32.31 17.33
N PRO A 167 28.12 32.63 18.64
CA PRO A 167 28.27 34.00 19.06
C PRO A 167 29.66 34.45 18.63
N VAL A 168 29.72 35.40 17.70
CA VAL A 168 30.94 36.15 17.42
C VAL A 168 31.18 37.01 18.66
N ALA A 169 32.32 36.78 19.31
CA ALA A 169 32.80 37.54 20.46
C ALA A 169 33.31 38.92 20.04
#